data_AF-A0A9D2I6H4-F1
#
_entry.id   AF-A0A9D2I6H4-F1
#
_cell.length_a   1.000
_cell.length_b   1.000
_cell.length_c   1.000
_cell.angle_alpha   90.00
_cell.angle_beta   90.00
_cell.angle_gamma   90.00
#
_symmetry.space_group_name_H-M   'P 1'
#
loop_
_entity.id
_entity.type
_entity.pdbx_description
1 polymer ?
#
loop_
_entity_poly.entity_id
_entity_poly.type
_entity_poly.pdbx_seq_one_letter_code
_entity_poly.pdbx_strand_id
1 'polypeptide(L)'
;MNEMYYNLFPDESYPREIESTFEFIDVDGNKVKGHYCNDSIMGLLEHLSDVITDKTNFHSTKNPSDFCNGIIDVTKPLTITICSKSIAE
;
A
#
# COMPACT_ATOMS: atom_id res chain seq x y z
N MET A 1 7.01 13.42 13.40
CA MET A 1 6.42 12.25 12.74
C MET A 1 5.27 12.75 11.90
N ASN A 2 5.40 12.68 10.57
CA ASN A 2 4.34 13.08 9.66
C ASN A 2 3.52 11.84 9.26
N GLU A 3 2.23 12.03 8.98
CA GLU A 3 1.39 11.00 8.39
C GLU A 3 1.14 11.32 6.91
N MET A 4 1.24 10.31 6.04
CA MET A 4 0.98 10.44 4.61
C MET A 4 0.01 9.36 4.17
N TYR A 5 -0.96 9.74 3.33
CA TYR A 5 -2.00 8.84 2.84
C TYR A 5 -1.98 8.76 1.32
N TYR A 6 -1.94 7.54 0.79
CA TYR A 6 -1.89 7.26 -0.64
C TYR A 6 -3.09 6.46 -1.09
N ASN A 7 -3.81 6.97 -2.07
CA ASN A 7 -4.86 6.22 -2.73
C ASN A 7 -4.33 5.65 -4.03
N LEU A 8 -3.90 4.39 -4.03
CA LEU A 8 -3.23 3.75 -5.16
C LEU A 8 -4.23 3.05 -6.09
N PHE A 9 -5.46 3.58 -6.15
CA PHE A 9 -6.51 3.09 -7.03
C PHE A 9 -6.19 3.38 -8.49
N PRO A 10 -6.12 2.34 -9.34
CA PRO A 10 -5.86 2.57 -10.76
C PRO A 10 -7.09 3.15 -11.50
N ASP A 11 -8.32 2.91 -11.02
CA ASP A 11 -9.55 3.40 -11.66
C ASP A 11 -10.77 3.14 -10.74
N GLU A 12 -11.63 4.14 -10.52
CA GLU A 12 -12.87 4.05 -9.72
C GLU A 12 -14.04 3.41 -10.48
N SER A 13 -13.90 3.18 -11.79
CA SER A 13 -15.02 2.78 -12.66
C SER A 13 -15.39 1.28 -12.64
N TYR A 14 -14.57 0.42 -12.02
CA TYR A 14 -14.83 -1.03 -11.93
C TYR A 14 -15.34 -1.45 -10.55
N PRO A 15 -16.34 -2.35 -10.47
CA PRO A 15 -16.80 -2.90 -9.21
C PRO A 15 -15.71 -3.81 -8.63
N ARG A 16 -15.19 -3.43 -7.46
CA ARG A 16 -14.12 -4.19 -6.79
C ARG A 16 -14.62 -4.74 -5.49
N GLU A 17 -14.52 -6.06 -5.38
CA GLU A 17 -15.07 -6.82 -4.26
C GLU A 17 -14.12 -6.89 -3.08
N ILE A 18 -12.82 -6.61 -3.26
CA ILE A 18 -11.80 -6.68 -2.20
C ILE A 18 -11.01 -5.38 -2.12
N GLU A 19 -10.95 -4.84 -0.90
CA GLU A 19 -10.18 -3.65 -0.55
C GLU A 19 -9.04 -4.03 0.41
N SER A 20 -7.92 -3.32 0.29
CA SER A 20 -6.81 -3.43 1.22
C SER A 20 -6.35 -2.06 1.68
N THR A 21 -6.05 -1.95 2.96
CA THR A 21 -5.29 -0.84 3.52
C THR A 21 -3.95 -1.36 3.99
N PHE A 22 -2.93 -0.53 3.85
CA PHE A 22 -1.60 -0.83 4.37
C PHE A 22 -1.08 0.33 5.20
N GLU A 23 -0.26 0.01 6.18
CA GLU A 23 0.40 0.96 7.08
C GLU A 23 1.82 0.48 7.37
N PHE A 24 2.80 1.37 7.17
CA PHE A 24 4.21 1.12 7.52
C PHE A 24 4.92 2.39 7.96
N ILE A 25 6.13 2.23 8.50
CA ILE A 25 7.05 3.33 8.78
C ILE A 25 8.11 3.35 7.69
N ASP A 26 8.37 4.52 7.12
CA ASP A 26 9.45 4.69 6.15
C ASP A 26 10.81 4.87 6.83
N VAL A 27 11.90 4.81 6.06
CA VAL A 27 13.28 4.97 6.52
C VAL A 27 13.59 6.35 7.13
N ASP A 28 12.74 7.36 6.88
CA ASP A 28 12.86 8.70 7.47
C ASP A 28 12.02 8.83 8.76
N GLY A 29 11.30 7.78 9.15
CA GLY A 29 10.48 7.72 10.35
C GLY A 29 9.08 8.32 10.20
N ASN A 30 8.59 8.53 8.96
CA ASN A 30 7.21 8.93 8.74
C ASN A 30 6.29 7.71 8.68
N LYS A 31 5.02 7.96 9.01
CA LYS A 31 3.97 6.97 8.94
C LYS A 31 3.30 7.05 7.58
N VAL A 32 3.40 5.98 6.81
CA VAL A 32 2.79 5.85 5.49
C VAL A 32 1.58 4.96 5.60
N LYS A 33 0.43 5.46 5.15
CA LYS A 33 -0.81 4.71 4.99
C LYS A 33 -1.18 4.72 3.53
N GLY A 34 -1.83 3.67 3.08
CA GLY A 34 -2.45 3.71 1.78
C GLY A 34 -3.50 2.66 1.58
N HIS A 35 -4.12 2.76 0.42
CA HIS A 35 -5.27 1.99 0.05
C HIS A 35 -5.12 1.46 -1.37
N TYR A 36 -5.43 0.19 -1.58
CA TYR A 36 -5.42 -0.49 -2.87
C TYR A 36 -6.57 -1.50 -2.95
N CYS A 37 -7.11 -1.73 -4.14
CA CYS A 37 -8.24 -2.65 -4.35
C CYS A 37 -8.03 -3.52 -5.58
N ASN A 38 -8.66 -4.68 -5.56
CA ASN A 38 -8.62 -5.62 -6.66
C ASN A 38 -9.96 -6.37 -6.77
N ASP A 39 -10.15 -7.04 -7.90
CA ASP A 39 -11.38 -7.78 -8.20
C ASP A 39 -11.41 -9.14 -7.49
N SER A 40 -10.24 -9.63 -7.05
CA SER A 40 -10.12 -10.88 -6.31
C SER A 40 -9.04 -10.81 -5.23
N ILE A 41 -9.15 -11.67 -4.23
CA ILE A 41 -8.10 -11.79 -3.20
C ILE A 41 -6.76 -12.23 -3.82
N MET A 42 -6.80 -13.10 -4.84
CA MET A 42 -5.58 -13.56 -5.51
C MET A 42 -4.89 -12.42 -6.25
N GLY A 43 -5.64 -11.69 -7.09
CA GLY A 43 -5.10 -10.53 -7.80
C GLY A 43 -4.64 -9.42 -6.86
N LEU A 44 -5.28 -9.28 -5.69
CA LEU A 44 -4.81 -8.37 -4.65
C LEU A 44 -3.44 -8.82 -4.12
N LEU A 45 -3.29 -10.08 -3.73
CA LEU A 45 -2.03 -10.60 -3.19
C LEU A 45 -0.89 -10.58 -4.22
N GLU A 46 -1.20 -10.85 -5.49
CA GLU A 46 -0.23 -10.82 -6.59
C GLU A 46 0.32 -9.42 -6.86
N HIS A 47 -0.54 -8.38 -6.81
CA HIS A 47 -0.12 -7.02 -7.15
C HIS A 47 0.27 -6.17 -5.96
N LEU A 48 -0.21 -6.49 -4.75
CA LEU A 48 0.02 -5.66 -3.58
C LEU A 48 1.51 -5.48 -3.35
N SER A 49 2.32 -6.55 -3.44
CA SER A 49 3.78 -6.44 -3.27
C SER A 49 4.37 -5.38 -4.19
N ASP A 50 4.03 -5.38 -5.47
CA ASP A 50 4.57 -4.44 -6.45
C ASP A 50 4.13 -3.02 -6.13
N VAL A 51 2.87 -2.85 -5.74
CA VAL A 51 2.29 -1.55 -5.38
C VAL A 51 2.98 -0.93 -4.16
N ILE A 52 3.21 -1.70 -3.08
CA ILE A 52 3.88 -1.19 -1.86
C ILE A 52 5.40 -1.08 -2.00
N THR A 53 6.02 -1.76 -2.97
CA THR A 53 7.48 -1.75 -3.18
C THR A 53 7.94 -0.74 -4.22
N ASP A 54 7.07 -0.33 -5.14
CA ASP A 54 7.40 0.68 -6.14
C ASP A 54 7.60 2.06 -5.51
N LYS A 55 8.85 2.52 -5.50
CA LYS A 55 9.26 3.83 -4.99
C LYS A 55 8.56 5.00 -5.68
N THR A 56 8.03 4.83 -6.90
CA THR A 56 7.32 5.88 -7.64
C THR A 56 5.92 6.14 -7.09
N ASN A 57 5.36 5.21 -6.32
CA ASN A 57 4.05 5.36 -5.68
C ASN A 57 4.08 6.26 -4.42
N PHE A 58 5.28 6.59 -3.92
CA PHE A 58 5.45 7.27 -2.65
C PHE A 58 6.35 8.51 -2.75
N HIS A 59 6.40 9.27 -1.66
CA HIS A 59 7.30 10.42 -1.54
C HIS A 59 8.77 9.97 -1.52
N SER A 60 9.66 10.88 -1.90
CA SER A 60 11.12 10.66 -1.81
C SER A 60 11.60 10.66 -0.37
N THR A 61 12.48 9.72 -0.01
CA THR A 61 13.15 9.65 1.30
C THR A 61 14.64 9.99 1.19
N LYS A 62 15.33 10.23 2.33
CA LYS A 62 16.74 10.66 2.32
C LYS A 62 17.74 9.58 1.94
N ASN A 63 17.43 8.32 2.23
CA ASN A 63 18.30 7.16 1.96
C ASN A 63 17.48 5.96 1.48
N PRO A 64 16.85 6.05 0.29
CA PRO A 64 16.08 4.93 -0.21
C PRO A 64 16.99 3.72 -0.45
N SER A 65 16.55 2.54 -0.06
CA SER A 65 17.21 1.28 -0.43
C SER A 65 17.11 1.06 -1.94
N ASP A 66 18.18 0.59 -2.58
CA ASP A 66 18.13 0.22 -4.00
C ASP A 66 17.41 -1.13 -4.24
N PHE A 67 17.14 -1.89 -3.19
CA PHE A 67 16.32 -3.11 -3.25
C PHE A 67 14.83 -2.78 -3.15
N CYS A 68 13.97 -3.73 -3.57
CA CYS A 68 12.51 -3.59 -3.70
C CYS A 68 11.79 -2.87 -2.53
N ASN A 69 12.37 -2.72 -1.35
CA ASN A 69 11.77 -1.98 -0.23
C ASN A 69 12.31 -0.55 -0.14
N GLY A 70 12.31 0.18 -1.25
CA GLY A 70 13.11 1.39 -1.38
C GLY A 70 12.86 2.45 -0.30
N ILE A 71 11.68 2.49 0.29
CA ILE A 71 11.38 3.45 1.38
C ILE A 71 10.96 2.80 2.69
N ILE A 72 10.65 1.50 2.73
CA ILE A 72 10.07 0.84 3.91
C ILE A 72 11.17 0.53 4.93
N ASP A 73 11.00 0.97 6.18
CA ASP A 73 11.84 0.52 7.29
C ASP A 73 11.45 -0.91 7.70
N VAL A 74 12.18 -1.90 7.21
CA VAL A 74 11.95 -3.33 7.47
C VAL A 74 12.20 -3.74 8.92
N THR A 75 12.72 -2.85 9.78
CA THR A 75 12.84 -3.08 11.22
C THR A 75 11.55 -2.76 11.98
N LYS A 76 10.56 -2.17 11.30
CA LYS A 76 9.25 -1.80 11.83
C LYS A 76 8.16 -2.69 11.22
N PRO A 77 7.02 -2.86 11.91
CA PRO A 77 5.91 -3.64 11.38
C PRO A 77 5.31 -2.98 10.14
N LEU A 78 5.00 -3.81 9.14
CA LEU A 78 4.07 -3.52 8.05
C LEU A 78 2.74 -4.18 8.41
N THR A 79 1.66 -3.41 8.42
CA THR A 79 0.30 -3.90 8.63
C THR A 79 -0.45 -3.83 7.31
N ILE A 80 -1.09 -4.94 6.91
CA ILE A 80 -1.98 -5.00 5.75
C ILE A 80 -3.31 -5.54 6.25
N THR A 81 -4.39 -4.79 6.02
CA THR A 81 -5.76 -5.22 6.32
C THR A 81 -6.48 -5.43 5.01
N ILE A 82 -7.06 -6.61 4.81
CA ILE A 82 -7.82 -6.97 3.61
C ILE A 82 -9.27 -7.18 4.03
N CYS A 83 -10.19 -6.51 3.36
CA CYS A 83 -11.63 -6.59 3.61
C CYS A 83 -12.36 -6.89 2.30
N SER A 84 -13.34 -7.79 2.34
CA SER A 84 -14.34 -7.82 1.27
C SER A 84 -15.23 -6.59 1.38
N LYS A 85 -15.44 -5.88 0.27
CA LYS A 85 -16.46 -4.85 0.16
C LYS A 85 -17.80 -5.55 0.26
N SER A 86 -18.45 -5.47 1.43
CA SER A 86 -19.83 -5.91 1.57
C SER A 86 -20.64 -5.17 0.51
N ILE A 87 -21.17 -5.89 -0.46
CA ILE A 87 -22.23 -5.34 -1.30
C ILE A 87 -23.38 -5.12 -0.32
N ALA A 88 -23.78 -3.87 -0.10
CA ALA A 88 -25.02 -3.60 0.60
C ALA A 88 -26.15 -4.19 -0.25
N GLU A 89 -26.83 -5.21 0.26
CA GLU A 89 -28.03 -5.80 -0.35
C GLU A 89 -29.17 -4.77 -0.45
#